data_AF-A0A340WH26-F1
#
_entry.id   AF-A0A340WH26-F1
#
_cell.length_a   1.000
_cell.length_b   1.000
_cell.length_c   1.000
_cell.angle_alpha   90.00
_cell.angle_beta   90.00
_cell.angle_gamma   90.00
#
_symmetry.space_group_name_H-M   'P 1'
#
loop_
_entity.id
_entity.type
_entity.pdbx_description
1 polymer ?
#
loop_
_entity_poly.entity_id
_entity_poly.type
_entity_poly.pdbx_seq_one_letter_code
_entity_poly.pdbx_strand_id
1 'polypeptide(L)'
;MSGIGAAPAARQSLTSISSGELRRLWTCDCELALLPLAQLLRLQPGAFQLRGDQLVVPGPAEPAATRGGFNVFSDGLVRLDGQLYRLSSYIRRYVELTSYCDYKDYRETILSKPMLFFINVQTKKDSSKERTYAFLVNTRHPKIRRQIEQGMDMVISSVIGESYWLQFDFQEAVKNFLPPGDKVVNGENLSFAYEFKADALFDFFYWLGLSNSTVNVNGKVVNLSSTSPEKKETIKLFLEKMSEPLIRRSSFSDRKFSVTSRGSLDEVFNCSLSPRSSLMEPLLAELPFPCVLESEETPNPFI
;
A
#
# COMPACT_ATOMS: atom_id res chain seq x y z
N MET A 1 48.84 -14.39 -23.49
CA MET A 1 47.66 -14.97 -22.83
C MET A 1 46.86 -13.83 -22.22
N SER A 2 45.55 -13.90 -22.43
CA SER A 2 44.53 -12.85 -22.34
C SER A 2 44.37 -12.17 -20.98
N GLY A 3 44.45 -10.84 -20.98
CA GLY A 3 43.86 -10.00 -19.95
C GLY A 3 42.36 -9.91 -20.16
N ILE A 4 41.59 -10.44 -19.22
CA ILE A 4 40.13 -10.28 -19.16
C ILE A 4 39.88 -8.96 -18.43
N GLY A 5 39.74 -7.89 -19.20
CA GLY A 5 39.18 -6.63 -18.71
C GLY A 5 37.70 -6.83 -18.46
N ALA A 6 37.32 -6.90 -17.18
CA ALA A 6 35.91 -6.90 -16.77
C ALA A 6 35.23 -5.62 -17.28
N ALA A 7 34.14 -5.79 -18.02
CA ALA A 7 33.33 -4.68 -18.51
C ALA A 7 32.80 -3.85 -17.33
N PRO A 8 32.82 -2.51 -17.40
CA PRO A 8 32.28 -1.69 -16.34
C PRO A 8 30.76 -1.88 -16.29
N ALA A 9 30.25 -2.23 -15.11
CA ALA A 9 28.82 -2.29 -14.82
C ALA A 9 28.16 -0.97 -15.25
N ALA A 10 27.07 -1.09 -16.01
CA ALA A 10 26.35 0.03 -16.57
C ALA A 10 25.96 1.04 -15.47
N ARG A 11 26.44 2.27 -15.62
CA ARG A 11 26.10 3.41 -14.75
C ARG A 11 24.61 3.72 -14.88
N GLN A 12 23.82 3.40 -13.85
CA GLN A 12 22.47 3.91 -13.72
C GLN A 12 22.58 5.39 -13.31
N SER A 13 22.51 6.26 -14.30
CA SER A 13 22.49 7.71 -14.10
C SER A 13 21.04 8.17 -14.00
N LEU A 14 20.81 9.33 -13.37
CA LEU A 14 19.54 10.08 -13.41
C LEU A 14 19.20 10.59 -14.83
N THR A 15 19.55 9.84 -15.87
CA THR A 15 19.13 10.11 -17.23
C THR A 15 17.66 9.75 -17.36
N SER A 16 16.88 10.65 -17.94
CA SER A 16 15.47 10.40 -18.23
C SER A 16 15.36 9.16 -19.10
N ILE A 17 14.40 8.27 -18.79
CA ILE A 17 14.04 7.12 -19.61
C ILE A 17 13.91 7.48 -21.11
N SER A 18 14.40 6.58 -21.97
CA SER A 18 14.33 6.72 -23.43
C SER A 18 12.88 6.65 -23.92
N SER A 19 12.54 7.38 -24.99
CA SER A 19 11.18 7.41 -25.55
C SER A 19 10.66 6.02 -25.95
N GLY A 20 11.56 5.14 -26.42
CA GLY A 20 11.20 3.76 -26.81
C GLY A 20 10.85 2.87 -25.62
N GLU A 21 11.53 3.05 -24.49
CA GLU A 21 11.24 2.34 -23.24
C GLU A 21 9.97 2.89 -22.57
N LEU A 22 9.73 4.20 -22.64
CA LEU A 22 8.50 4.82 -22.15
C LEU A 22 7.25 4.31 -22.87
N ARG A 23 7.30 4.14 -24.20
CA ARG A 23 6.17 3.60 -24.98
C ARG A 23 5.84 2.15 -24.64
N ARG A 24 6.80 1.42 -24.07
CA ARG A 24 6.62 0.03 -23.61
C ARG A 24 6.34 -0.05 -22.11
N LEU A 25 6.28 1.07 -21.40
CA LEU A 25 6.09 1.05 -19.95
C LEU A 25 4.61 0.83 -19.63
N TRP A 26 4.20 -0.43 -19.54
CA TRP A 26 2.89 -0.78 -19.00
C TRP A 26 2.93 -0.74 -17.48
N THR A 27 1.77 -0.53 -16.86
CA THR A 27 1.66 -0.56 -15.39
C THR A 27 2.20 -1.85 -14.82
N CYS A 28 2.08 -2.98 -15.51
CA CYS A 28 2.57 -4.27 -15.03
C CYS A 28 4.08 -4.49 -15.22
N ASP A 29 4.78 -3.66 -16.00
CA ASP A 29 6.22 -3.78 -16.25
C ASP A 29 7.06 -2.86 -15.35
N CYS A 30 6.40 -1.90 -14.68
CA CYS A 30 7.03 -0.99 -13.74
C CYS A 30 7.00 -1.58 -12.33
N GLU A 31 8.16 -1.88 -11.76
CA GLU A 31 8.28 -2.33 -10.36
C GLU A 31 8.25 -1.13 -9.41
N LEU A 32 9.22 -0.23 -9.56
CA LEU A 32 9.40 0.98 -8.75
C LEU A 32 9.67 2.17 -9.69
N ALA A 33 9.24 3.35 -9.29
CA ALA A 33 9.48 4.57 -10.07
C ALA A 33 9.85 5.76 -9.19
N LEU A 34 10.65 6.66 -9.76
CA LEU A 34 11.05 7.91 -9.13
C LEU A 34 10.75 9.08 -10.05
N LEU A 35 10.08 10.13 -9.56
CA LEU A 35 9.82 11.34 -10.33
C LEU A 35 9.94 12.60 -9.47
N PRO A 36 10.35 13.75 -10.05
CA PRO A 36 10.34 15.02 -9.32
C PRO A 36 8.93 15.33 -8.79
N LEU A 37 8.81 15.74 -7.53
CA LEU A 37 7.50 15.99 -6.93
C LEU A 37 6.74 17.11 -7.66
N ALA A 38 7.44 18.18 -8.07
CA ALA A 38 6.87 19.24 -8.90
C ALA A 38 6.29 18.72 -10.24
N GLN A 39 6.86 17.65 -10.80
CA GLN A 39 6.33 17.01 -12.00
C GLN A 39 5.08 16.18 -11.67
N LEU A 40 5.09 15.41 -10.58
CA LEU A 40 3.90 14.66 -10.13
C LEU A 40 2.69 15.58 -9.94
N LEU A 41 2.86 16.71 -9.25
CA LEU A 41 1.79 17.68 -8.98
C LEU A 41 1.16 18.23 -10.27
N ARG A 42 1.98 18.42 -11.32
CA ARG A 42 1.51 18.91 -12.63
C ARG A 42 0.82 17.82 -13.45
N LEU A 43 1.30 16.58 -13.38
CA LEU A 43 0.75 15.46 -14.15
C LEU A 43 -0.52 14.88 -13.52
N GLN A 44 -0.67 14.99 -12.19
CA GLN A 44 -1.77 14.40 -11.43
C GLN A 44 -2.52 15.43 -10.57
N PRO A 45 -3.07 16.51 -11.15
CA PRO A 45 -3.77 17.56 -10.40
C PRO A 45 -5.07 17.06 -9.74
N GLY A 46 -5.62 15.94 -10.23
CA GLY A 46 -6.78 15.28 -9.64
C GLY A 46 -6.45 14.48 -8.38
N ALA A 47 -5.19 14.03 -8.20
CA ALA A 47 -4.76 13.23 -7.06
C ALA A 47 -3.91 14.02 -6.05
N PHE A 48 -3.29 15.12 -6.46
CA PHE A 48 -2.49 15.98 -5.60
C PHE A 48 -2.76 17.45 -5.91
N GLN A 49 -3.07 18.24 -4.88
CA GLN A 49 -3.31 19.68 -5.01
C GLN A 49 -2.53 20.44 -3.96
N LEU A 50 -1.77 21.45 -4.37
CA LEU A 50 -1.11 22.36 -3.44
C LEU A 50 -2.07 23.51 -3.12
N ARG A 51 -2.47 23.66 -1.85
CA ARG A 51 -3.35 24.74 -1.37
C ARG A 51 -2.67 25.45 -0.20
N GLY A 52 -2.08 26.62 -0.47
CA GLY A 52 -1.32 27.36 0.54
C GLY A 52 -0.15 26.53 1.07
N ASP A 53 -0.13 26.28 2.38
CA ASP A 53 0.86 25.46 3.09
C ASP A 53 0.47 23.97 3.18
N GLN A 54 -0.59 23.55 2.49
CA GLN A 54 -1.08 22.18 2.50
C GLN A 54 -0.91 21.47 1.16
N LEU A 55 -0.34 20.26 1.19
CA LEU A 55 -0.43 19.30 0.10
C LEU A 55 -1.67 18.42 0.31
N VAL A 56 -2.72 18.71 -0.45
CA VAL A 56 -3.99 18.01 -0.38
C VAL A 56 -3.95 16.75 -1.25
N VAL A 57 -4.07 15.60 -0.59
CA VAL A 57 -4.41 14.32 -1.21
C VAL A 57 -5.91 14.12 -0.97
N PRO A 58 -6.75 14.04 -2.03
CA PRO A 58 -8.18 13.85 -1.88
C PRO A 58 -8.45 12.60 -1.04
N GLY A 59 -9.12 12.80 0.10
CA GLY A 59 -9.42 11.73 1.05
C GLY A 59 -10.57 10.82 0.62
N PRO A 60 -10.83 9.76 1.37
CA PRO A 60 -11.90 8.79 1.13
C PRO A 60 -13.26 9.41 1.47
N ALA A 61 -13.73 10.39 0.71
CA ALA A 61 -15.10 10.89 0.82
C ALA A 61 -16.14 9.89 0.25
N GLU A 62 -15.67 8.82 -0.39
CA GLU A 62 -16.45 7.70 -0.96
C GLU A 62 -15.77 6.37 -0.58
N PRO A 63 -16.50 5.23 -0.59
CA PRO A 63 -15.94 3.93 -0.19
C PRO A 63 -14.61 3.61 -0.90
N ALA A 64 -13.63 3.13 -0.12
CA ALA A 64 -12.22 2.99 -0.50
C ALA A 64 -11.97 2.14 -1.76
N ALA A 65 -12.90 1.24 -2.10
CA ALA A 65 -12.83 0.33 -3.24
C ALA A 65 -13.21 0.99 -4.59
N THR A 66 -13.88 2.14 -4.57
CA THR A 66 -14.50 2.76 -5.76
C THR A 66 -13.70 3.91 -6.36
N ARG A 67 -12.76 4.50 -5.61
CA ARG A 67 -11.96 5.63 -6.08
C ARG A 67 -10.49 5.27 -6.22
N GLY A 68 -9.98 5.46 -7.44
CA GLY A 68 -8.57 5.37 -7.74
C GLY A 68 -7.69 6.32 -6.90
N GLY A 69 -6.37 6.14 -6.93
CA GLY A 69 -5.41 7.02 -6.29
C GLY A 69 -4.13 6.31 -5.88
N PHE A 70 -3.43 6.91 -4.92
CA PHE A 70 -2.19 6.42 -4.34
C PHE A 70 -2.31 6.32 -2.82
N ASN A 71 -1.70 5.29 -2.25
CA ASN A 71 -1.52 5.18 -0.81
C ASN A 71 -0.29 6.00 -0.41
N VAL A 72 -0.50 7.21 0.10
CA VAL A 72 0.60 8.11 0.46
C VAL A 72 1.04 7.82 1.89
N PHE A 73 2.29 7.42 2.07
CA PHE A 73 2.89 7.14 3.39
C PHE A 73 3.68 8.35 3.89
N SER A 74 3.34 8.84 5.09
CA SER A 74 3.94 10.02 5.70
C SER A 74 3.58 10.13 7.17
N ASP A 75 4.23 11.04 7.89
CA ASP A 75 3.88 11.41 9.27
C ASP A 75 3.13 12.77 9.33
N GLY A 76 2.57 13.20 8.20
CA GLY A 76 1.74 14.41 8.10
C GLY A 76 2.47 15.68 7.65
N LEU A 77 3.78 15.59 7.45
CA LEU A 77 4.62 16.69 6.96
C LEU A 77 5.45 16.24 5.75
N VAL A 78 5.56 17.10 4.75
CA VAL A 78 6.41 16.90 3.57
C VAL A 78 7.25 18.14 3.31
N ARG A 79 8.54 17.94 3.01
CA ARG A 79 9.45 19.02 2.60
C ARG A 79 9.49 19.08 1.08
N LEU A 80 8.98 20.17 0.53
CA LEU A 80 9.01 20.52 -0.89
C LEU A 80 10.12 21.57 -1.11
N ASP A 81 11.25 21.10 -1.62
CA ASP A 81 12.42 21.89 -2.05
C ASP A 81 12.90 22.86 -0.94
N GLY A 82 12.88 22.36 0.30
CA GLY A 82 13.29 23.08 1.52
C GLY A 82 12.14 23.70 2.32
N GLN A 83 10.94 23.83 1.74
CA GLN A 83 9.77 24.37 2.43
C GLN A 83 8.86 23.27 2.96
N LEU A 84 8.33 23.45 4.18
CA LEU A 84 7.49 22.46 4.86
C LEU A 84 6.02 22.65 4.50
N TYR A 85 5.34 21.56 4.19
CA TYR A 85 3.90 21.52 3.89
C TYR A 85 3.21 20.46 4.73
N ARG A 86 1.96 20.73 5.13
CA ARG A 86 1.09 19.77 5.81
C ARG A 86 0.46 18.84 4.78
N LEU A 87 0.49 17.54 5.03
CA LEU A 87 -0.12 16.55 4.14
C LEU A 87 -1.52 16.18 4.63
N SER A 88 -2.53 16.22 3.76
CA SER A 88 -3.86 15.65 4.05
C SER A 88 -3.94 14.20 3.58
N SER A 89 -4.81 13.40 4.20
CA SER A 89 -5.17 12.04 3.78
C SER A 89 -3.97 11.14 3.46
N TYR A 90 -3.28 10.70 4.51
CA TYR A 90 -2.09 9.87 4.41
C TYR A 90 -2.23 8.64 5.32
N ILE A 91 -1.45 7.61 5.01
CA ILE A 91 -1.23 6.45 5.87
C ILE A 91 0.01 6.74 6.71
N ARG A 92 -0.09 6.57 8.03
CA ARG A 92 1.06 6.71 8.92
C ARG A 92 2.12 5.68 8.56
N ARG A 93 3.39 6.05 8.69
CA ARG A 93 4.49 5.09 8.46
C ARG A 93 4.56 4.03 9.54
N TYR A 94 4.02 4.30 10.72
CA TYR A 94 3.87 3.33 11.78
C TYR A 94 2.39 3.23 12.17
N VAL A 95 1.88 2.00 12.20
CA VAL A 95 0.49 1.68 12.55
C VAL A 95 0.47 0.57 13.59
N GLU A 96 -0.28 0.77 14.67
CA GLU A 96 -0.58 -0.28 15.64
C GLU A 96 -1.89 -0.98 15.24
N LEU A 97 -1.87 -2.30 15.27
CA LEU A 97 -3.00 -3.17 14.95
C LEU A 97 -3.28 -4.01 16.18
N THR A 98 -4.55 -4.09 16.58
CA THR A 98 -4.96 -4.77 17.82
C THR A 98 -5.85 -5.98 17.57
N SER A 99 -6.47 -6.04 16.39
CA SER A 99 -7.38 -7.12 16.03
C SER A 99 -7.01 -7.75 14.68
N TYR A 100 -7.44 -9.00 14.48
CA TYR A 100 -7.33 -9.65 13.18
C TYR A 100 -8.09 -8.90 12.07
N CYS A 101 -9.19 -8.23 12.42
CA CYS A 101 -9.93 -7.35 11.52
C CYS A 101 -9.08 -6.15 11.10
N ASP A 102 -8.41 -5.48 12.06
CA ASP A 102 -7.50 -4.36 11.76
C ASP A 102 -6.39 -4.80 10.81
N TYR A 103 -5.81 -5.98 11.05
CA TYR A 103 -4.79 -6.55 10.17
C TYR A 103 -5.33 -6.82 8.76
N LYS A 104 -6.50 -7.43 8.64
CA LYS A 104 -7.10 -7.74 7.35
C LYS A 104 -7.41 -6.46 6.57
N ASP A 105 -8.02 -5.47 7.22
CA ASP A 105 -8.36 -4.19 6.62
C ASP A 105 -7.11 -3.40 6.24
N TYR A 106 -6.07 -3.43 7.09
CA TYR A 106 -4.78 -2.82 6.79
C TYR A 106 -4.10 -3.50 5.60
N ARG A 107 -4.06 -4.84 5.54
CA ARG A 107 -3.53 -5.60 4.40
C ARG A 107 -4.26 -5.26 3.10
N GLU A 108 -5.58 -5.18 3.14
CA GLU A 108 -6.38 -4.79 1.97
C GLU A 108 -6.10 -3.34 1.57
N THR A 109 -6.00 -2.44 2.55
CA THR A 109 -5.70 -1.02 2.33
C THR A 109 -4.35 -0.84 1.64
N ILE A 110 -3.26 -1.38 2.19
CA ILE A 110 -1.91 -1.17 1.65
C ILE A 110 -1.73 -1.79 0.25
N LEU A 111 -2.45 -2.88 -0.05
CA LEU A 111 -2.38 -3.58 -1.34
C LEU A 111 -3.41 -3.11 -2.38
N SER A 112 -4.33 -2.22 -2.01
CA SER A 112 -5.41 -1.73 -2.90
C SER A 112 -4.94 -0.72 -3.95
N LYS A 113 -3.90 0.06 -3.63
CA LYS A 113 -3.40 1.16 -4.47
C LYS A 113 -1.86 1.14 -4.50
N PRO A 114 -1.22 1.66 -5.55
CA PRO A 114 0.23 1.88 -5.53
C PRO A 114 0.62 2.78 -4.36
N MET A 115 1.75 2.50 -3.73
CA MET A 115 2.23 3.29 -2.59
C MET A 115 3.08 4.46 -3.08
N LEU A 116 3.02 5.57 -2.36
CA LEU A 116 3.78 6.77 -2.65
C LEU A 116 4.51 7.25 -1.39
N PHE A 117 5.80 7.52 -1.54
CA PHE A 117 6.66 8.11 -0.53
C PHE A 117 7.27 9.40 -1.07
N PHE A 118 7.68 10.30 -0.18
CA PHE A 118 8.39 11.53 -0.54
C PHE A 118 9.82 11.47 -0.03
N ILE A 119 10.78 11.68 -0.92
CA ILE A 119 12.20 11.68 -0.60
C ILE A 119 12.86 13.00 -0.94
N ASN A 120 13.82 13.40 -0.11
CA ASN A 120 14.62 14.59 -0.25
C ASN A 120 16.04 14.13 -0.57
N VAL A 121 16.51 14.49 -1.76
CA VAL A 121 17.83 14.11 -2.26
C VAL A 121 18.69 15.35 -2.34
N GLN A 122 19.85 15.29 -1.69
CA GLN A 122 20.88 16.32 -1.73
C GLN A 122 21.99 15.85 -2.68
N THR A 123 22.26 16.66 -3.70
CA THR A 123 23.27 16.30 -4.70
C THR A 123 24.67 16.69 -4.22
N LYS A 124 25.68 15.90 -4.60
CA LYS A 124 27.08 16.21 -4.23
C LYS A 124 27.57 17.58 -4.72
N LYS A 125 27.02 18.05 -5.85
CA LYS A 125 27.42 19.32 -6.48
C LYS A 125 26.83 20.54 -5.76
N ASP A 126 25.61 20.42 -5.26
CA ASP A 126 24.87 21.48 -4.60
C ASP A 126 24.29 20.96 -3.27
N SER A 127 25.12 20.89 -2.23
CA SER A 127 24.65 20.50 -0.90
C SER A 127 23.66 21.52 -0.31
N SER A 128 23.65 22.77 -0.78
CA SER A 128 22.67 23.76 -0.33
C SER A 128 21.27 23.55 -0.92
N LYS A 129 21.11 22.72 -1.96
CA LYS A 129 19.83 22.52 -2.65
C LYS A 129 19.32 21.09 -2.46
N GLU A 130 18.32 20.96 -1.60
CA GLU A 130 17.52 19.73 -1.50
C GLU A 130 16.51 19.67 -2.65
N ARG A 131 16.43 18.54 -3.34
CA ARG A 131 15.39 18.27 -4.34
C ARG A 131 14.42 17.22 -3.85
N THR A 132 13.14 17.47 -4.06
CA THR A 132 12.08 16.55 -3.61
C THR A 132 11.61 15.66 -4.74
N TYR A 133 11.63 14.36 -4.50
CA TYR A 133 11.13 13.35 -5.42
C TYR A 133 9.97 12.61 -4.78
N ALA A 134 9.02 12.21 -5.62
CA ALA A 134 8.04 11.20 -5.29
C ALA A 134 8.61 9.82 -5.68
N PHE A 135 8.59 8.90 -4.74
CA PHE A 135 8.96 7.51 -4.93
C PHE A 135 7.69 6.66 -4.95
N LEU A 136 7.49 5.91 -6.03
CA LEU A 136 6.27 5.19 -6.33
C LEU A 136 6.56 3.69 -6.33
N VAL A 137 5.82 2.96 -5.50
CA VAL A 137 5.91 1.51 -5.37
C VAL A 137 4.68 0.89 -6.00
N ASN A 138 4.88 0.11 -7.07
CA ASN A 138 3.76 -0.50 -7.75
C ASN A 138 3.33 -1.82 -7.10
N THR A 139 2.36 -1.74 -6.21
CA THR A 139 1.75 -2.90 -5.53
C THR A 139 0.91 -3.81 -6.45
N ARG A 140 0.71 -3.41 -7.71
CA ARG A 140 0.06 -4.24 -8.74
C ARG A 140 1.06 -5.13 -9.48
N HIS A 141 2.35 -4.78 -9.44
CA HIS A 141 3.38 -5.59 -10.05
C HIS A 141 3.51 -6.92 -9.26
N PRO A 142 3.40 -8.09 -9.90
CA PRO A 142 3.33 -9.38 -9.20
C PRO A 142 4.54 -9.63 -8.30
N LYS A 143 5.75 -9.24 -8.74
CA LYS A 143 6.99 -9.37 -7.93
C LYS A 143 7.01 -8.48 -6.69
N ILE A 144 6.55 -7.23 -6.78
CA ILE A 144 6.53 -6.30 -5.64
C ILE A 144 5.42 -6.71 -4.68
N ARG A 145 4.23 -7.01 -5.22
CA ARG A 145 3.10 -7.54 -4.47
C ARG A 145 3.48 -8.79 -3.68
N ARG A 146 4.15 -9.75 -4.33
CA ARG A 146 4.59 -11.00 -3.71
C ARG A 146 5.59 -10.75 -2.58
N GLN A 147 6.55 -9.83 -2.73
CA GLN A 147 7.49 -9.51 -1.64
C GLN A 147 6.75 -8.95 -0.41
N ILE A 148 5.77 -8.08 -0.62
CA ILE A 148 4.98 -7.50 0.48
C ILE A 148 4.10 -8.58 1.13
N GLU A 149 3.33 -9.33 0.33
CA GLU A 149 2.44 -10.40 0.83
C GLU A 149 3.24 -11.49 1.55
N GLN A 150 4.34 -11.96 0.98
CA GLN A 150 5.21 -12.95 1.63
C GLN A 150 5.81 -12.44 2.94
N GLY A 151 6.20 -11.16 3.01
CA GLY A 151 6.66 -10.55 4.25
C GLY A 151 5.59 -10.61 5.35
N MET A 152 4.34 -10.26 5.00
CA MET A 152 3.21 -10.33 5.92
C MET A 152 2.85 -11.76 6.33
N ASP A 153 2.89 -12.72 5.39
CA ASP A 153 2.54 -14.11 5.66
C ASP A 153 3.62 -14.81 6.51
N MET A 154 4.89 -14.49 6.29
CA MET A 154 6.02 -15.07 7.03
C MET A 154 5.98 -14.69 8.51
N VAL A 155 5.78 -13.40 8.83
CA VAL A 155 5.74 -12.96 10.24
C VAL A 155 4.58 -13.60 11.01
N ILE A 156 3.42 -13.77 10.37
CA ILE A 156 2.26 -14.43 10.98
C ILE A 156 2.54 -15.90 11.27
N SER A 157 3.19 -16.60 10.33
CA SER A 157 3.51 -18.02 10.50
C SER A 157 4.50 -18.29 11.65
N SER A 158 5.28 -17.27 12.04
CA SER A 158 6.31 -17.41 13.08
C SER A 158 5.82 -17.05 14.49
N VAL A 159 4.68 -16.36 14.65
CA VAL A 159 4.30 -15.68 15.90
C VAL A 159 2.80 -15.87 16.22
N ILE A 160 2.25 -17.08 16.06
CA ILE A 160 0.82 -17.33 16.27
C ILE A 160 0.42 -16.99 17.72
N GLY A 161 -0.34 -15.91 17.88
CA GLY A 161 -0.89 -15.49 19.17
C GLY A 161 -0.01 -14.55 20.00
N GLU A 162 1.07 -14.02 19.45
CA GLU A 162 1.97 -13.07 20.15
C GLU A 162 2.10 -11.76 19.38
N SER A 163 2.63 -10.73 20.04
CA SER A 163 2.84 -9.44 19.37
C SER A 163 4.06 -9.50 18.45
N TYR A 164 3.97 -8.81 17.32
CA TYR A 164 5.07 -8.75 16.36
C TYR A 164 5.15 -7.39 15.67
N TRP A 165 6.36 -7.06 15.23
CA TRP A 165 6.64 -5.85 14.49
C TRP A 165 7.19 -6.21 13.11
N LEU A 166 6.58 -5.66 12.06
CA LEU A 166 7.03 -5.87 10.68
C LEU A 166 7.30 -4.53 10.00
N GLN A 167 8.51 -4.38 9.48
CA GLN A 167 8.93 -3.22 8.69
C GLN A 167 9.23 -3.62 7.25
N PHE A 168 8.72 -2.83 6.29
CA PHE A 168 9.13 -2.87 4.89
C PHE A 168 10.09 -1.72 4.61
N ASP A 169 11.27 -2.04 4.07
CA ASP A 169 12.28 -1.04 3.74
C ASP A 169 12.55 -0.97 2.23
N PHE A 170 12.49 0.24 1.67
CA PHE A 170 12.80 0.55 0.28
C PHE A 170 14.10 1.35 0.12
N GLN A 171 14.82 1.63 1.21
CA GLN A 171 16.04 2.45 1.19
C GLN A 171 17.10 1.90 0.25
N GLU A 172 17.32 0.58 0.26
CA GLU A 172 18.33 -0.06 -0.56
C GLU A 172 18.05 0.13 -2.06
N ALA A 173 16.79 -0.06 -2.48
CA ALA A 173 16.36 0.14 -3.86
C ALA A 173 16.61 1.58 -4.35
N VAL A 174 16.34 2.58 -3.50
CA VAL A 174 16.57 4.00 -3.85
C VAL A 174 18.06 4.34 -3.84
N LYS A 175 18.83 3.88 -2.84
CA LYS A 175 20.28 4.12 -2.75
C LYS A 175 21.02 3.53 -3.95
N ASN A 176 20.64 2.33 -4.40
CA ASN A 176 21.22 1.68 -5.57
C ASN A 176 20.90 2.37 -6.88
N PHE A 177 19.76 3.08 -6.95
CA PHE A 177 19.33 3.83 -8.13
C PHE A 177 20.00 5.21 -8.24
N LEU A 178 20.30 5.85 -7.11
CA LEU A 178 20.90 7.19 -7.11
C LEU A 178 22.39 7.16 -7.47
N PRO A 179 22.91 8.21 -8.14
CA PRO A 179 24.32 8.30 -8.44
C PRO A 179 25.17 8.28 -7.16
N PRO A 180 26.36 7.62 -7.19
CA PRO A 180 27.23 7.57 -6.02
C PRO A 180 27.68 8.99 -5.64
N GLY A 181 27.29 9.42 -4.45
CA GLY A 181 27.55 10.76 -3.91
C GLY A 181 26.31 11.60 -3.65
N ASP A 182 25.16 11.24 -4.20
CA ASP A 182 23.88 11.83 -3.83
C ASP A 182 23.42 11.21 -2.50
N LYS A 183 22.98 12.06 -1.56
CA LYS A 183 22.53 11.62 -0.23
C LYS A 183 21.02 11.76 -0.13
N VAL A 184 20.35 10.68 0.24
CA VAL A 184 18.94 10.74 0.68
C VAL A 184 18.96 11.30 2.10
N VAL A 185 18.40 12.50 2.27
CA VAL A 185 18.39 13.22 3.55
C VAL A 185 17.43 12.54 4.55
N ASN A 186 16.31 12.04 4.04
CA ASN A 186 15.22 11.45 4.83
C ASN A 186 15.04 9.97 4.49
N GLY A 187 16.12 9.19 4.53
CA GLY A 187 16.11 7.78 4.13
C GLY A 187 15.12 6.93 4.92
N GLU A 188 14.94 7.23 6.20
CA GLU A 188 13.95 6.62 7.09
C GLU A 188 12.50 6.77 6.60
N ASN A 189 12.23 7.79 5.78
CA ASN A 189 10.91 8.01 5.20
C ASN A 189 10.56 7.02 4.08
N LEU A 190 11.53 6.20 3.64
CA LEU A 190 11.35 5.11 2.68
C LEU A 190 11.01 3.78 3.33
N SER A 191 10.66 3.78 4.60
CA SER A 191 10.26 2.58 5.31
C SER A 191 8.90 2.82 5.96
N PHE A 192 8.08 1.77 6.04
CA PHE A 192 6.87 1.77 6.85
C PHE A 192 6.80 0.46 7.62
N ALA A 193 6.23 0.53 8.82
CA ALA A 193 6.10 -0.59 9.73
C ALA A 193 4.68 -0.65 10.28
N TYR A 194 4.32 -1.82 10.76
CA TYR A 194 3.19 -1.97 11.64
C TYR A 194 3.55 -2.92 12.78
N GLU A 195 2.87 -2.71 13.89
CA GLU A 195 2.96 -3.57 15.06
C GLU A 195 1.60 -4.21 15.27
N PHE A 196 1.57 -5.53 15.37
CA PHE A 196 0.39 -6.26 15.80
C PHE A 196 0.56 -6.56 17.28
N LYS A 197 -0.36 -6.05 18.10
CA LYS A 197 -0.41 -6.34 19.55
C LYS A 197 -1.45 -7.43 19.76
N ALA A 198 -1.00 -8.58 20.24
CA ALA A 198 -1.88 -9.65 20.65
C ALA A 198 -2.26 -9.48 22.13
N ASP A 199 -3.47 -9.86 22.51
CA ASP A 199 -3.89 -9.98 23.92
C ASP A 199 -3.27 -11.24 24.56
N ALA A 200 -1.94 -11.33 24.53
CA ALA A 200 -1.18 -12.42 25.11
C ALA A 200 -0.82 -12.08 26.57
N LEU A 201 -1.18 -12.97 27.49
CA LEU A 201 -0.77 -12.86 28.90
C LEU A 201 0.76 -12.98 29.08
N PHE A 202 1.44 -13.58 28.10
CA PHE A 202 2.87 -13.79 28.09
C PHE A 202 3.42 -13.58 26.69
N ASP A 203 4.18 -12.51 26.50
CA ASP A 203 4.73 -12.11 25.20
C ASP A 203 6.26 -12.11 25.22
N PHE A 204 6.81 -13.28 25.53
CA PHE A 204 8.25 -13.41 25.79
C PHE A 204 9.10 -13.14 24.55
N PHE A 205 8.66 -13.58 23.36
CA PHE A 205 9.42 -13.36 22.12
C PHE A 205 9.40 -11.89 21.68
N TYR A 206 8.29 -11.20 21.89
CA TYR A 206 8.23 -9.75 21.68
C TYR A 206 9.10 -9.00 22.68
N TRP A 207 9.06 -9.35 23.97
CA TRP A 207 9.92 -8.72 24.97
C TRP A 207 11.41 -8.97 24.69
N LEU A 208 11.77 -10.16 24.21
CA LEU A 208 13.14 -10.49 23.79
C LEU A 208 13.52 -9.91 22.42
N GLY A 209 12.61 -9.21 21.73
CA GLY A 209 12.85 -8.57 20.43
C GLY A 209 12.99 -9.53 19.26
N LEU A 210 12.60 -10.80 19.43
CA LEU A 210 12.70 -11.86 18.43
C LEU A 210 11.53 -11.84 17.43
N SER A 211 10.44 -11.14 17.74
CA SER A 211 9.30 -10.96 16.82
C SER A 211 9.40 -9.71 15.93
N ASN A 212 10.59 -9.09 15.88
CA ASN A 212 10.90 -7.98 14.99
C ASN A 212 11.40 -8.51 13.64
N SER A 213 10.68 -8.20 12.56
CA SER A 213 11.05 -8.58 11.20
C SER A 213 11.19 -7.37 10.28
N THR A 214 12.22 -7.36 9.44
CA THR A 214 12.42 -6.34 8.41
C THR A 214 12.53 -7.00 7.04
N VAL A 215 11.75 -6.50 6.09
CA VAL A 215 11.68 -7.00 4.71
C VAL A 215 12.20 -5.93 3.78
N ASN A 216 13.37 -6.17 3.19
CA ASN A 216 13.93 -5.31 2.15
C ASN A 216 13.20 -5.57 0.83
N VAL A 217 12.43 -4.60 0.35
CA VAL A 217 11.68 -4.72 -0.89
C VAL A 217 12.54 -4.21 -2.05
N ASN A 218 12.96 -5.14 -2.90
CA ASN A 218 13.87 -4.86 -4.00
C ASN A 218 13.14 -4.87 -5.34
N GLY A 219 13.51 -3.92 -6.21
CA GLY A 219 12.98 -3.85 -7.56
C GLY A 219 13.74 -2.89 -8.47
N LYS A 220 13.46 -2.99 -9.77
CA LYS A 220 14.00 -2.08 -10.78
C LYS A 220 13.33 -0.72 -10.65
N VAL A 221 14.11 0.28 -10.24
CA VAL A 221 13.67 1.68 -10.15
C VAL A 221 13.80 2.35 -11.53
N VAL A 222 12.72 2.97 -11.98
CA VAL A 222 12.67 3.72 -13.26
C VAL A 222 12.57 5.22 -12.99
N ASN A 223 13.39 6.02 -13.66
CA ASN A 223 13.30 7.48 -13.61
C ASN A 223 12.17 7.98 -14.53
N LEU A 224 11.12 8.55 -13.96
CA LEU A 224 10.02 9.18 -14.70
C LEU A 224 10.19 10.71 -14.80
N SER A 225 11.41 11.24 -14.69
CA SER A 225 11.66 12.65 -15.02
C SER A 225 11.62 12.88 -16.53
N SER A 226 10.94 13.95 -16.97
CA SER A 226 10.96 14.33 -18.37
C SER A 226 10.77 15.81 -18.63
N THR A 227 11.49 16.33 -19.61
CA THR A 227 11.37 17.71 -20.08
C THR A 227 10.44 17.83 -21.29
N SER A 228 10.38 16.80 -22.16
CA SER A 228 9.61 16.86 -23.40
C SER A 228 8.10 16.65 -23.19
N PRO A 229 7.25 17.33 -23.97
CA PRO A 229 5.79 17.27 -23.80
C PRO A 229 5.22 15.87 -24.11
N GLU A 230 5.64 15.22 -25.19
CA GLU A 230 5.18 13.87 -25.56
C GLU A 230 5.43 12.83 -24.46
N LYS A 231 6.62 12.90 -23.83
CA LYS A 231 6.97 11.98 -22.74
C LYS A 231 6.14 12.29 -21.49
N LYS A 232 5.88 13.56 -21.21
CA LYS A 232 5.02 13.97 -20.08
C LYS A 232 3.60 13.44 -20.24
N GLU A 233 3.04 13.46 -21.45
CA GLU A 233 1.74 12.87 -21.74
C GLU A 233 1.73 11.35 -21.54
N THR A 234 2.78 10.67 -22.00
CA THR A 234 2.92 9.22 -21.76
C THR A 234 3.01 8.90 -20.27
N ILE A 235 3.79 9.67 -19.51
CA ILE A 235 3.91 9.50 -18.04
C ILE A 235 2.58 9.83 -17.37
N LYS A 236 1.85 10.85 -17.84
CA LYS A 236 0.52 11.21 -17.33
C LYS A 236 -0.44 10.02 -17.48
N LEU A 237 -0.57 9.48 -18.68
CA LEU A 237 -1.43 8.32 -18.97
C LEU A 237 -1.03 7.09 -18.15
N PHE A 238 0.27 6.85 -17.99
CA PHE A 238 0.79 5.78 -17.14
C PHE A 238 0.36 5.96 -15.67
N LEU A 239 0.51 7.17 -15.11
CA LEU A 239 0.13 7.48 -13.74
C LEU A 239 -1.39 7.42 -13.54
N GLU A 240 -2.18 7.87 -14.53
CA GLU A 240 -3.64 7.75 -14.52
C GLU A 240 -4.05 6.27 -14.43
N LYS A 241 -3.51 5.42 -15.31
CA LYS A 241 -3.77 3.98 -15.30
C LYS A 241 -3.30 3.28 -14.02
N MET A 242 -2.18 3.73 -13.44
CA MET A 242 -1.73 3.25 -12.12
C MET A 242 -2.67 3.67 -11.00
N SER A 243 -3.28 4.85 -11.11
CA SER A 243 -4.21 5.35 -10.11
C SER A 243 -5.60 4.73 -10.22
N GLU A 244 -6.04 4.21 -11.37
CA GLU A 244 -7.38 3.60 -11.54
C GLU A 244 -7.72 2.59 -10.44
N PRO A 245 -8.95 2.54 -9.90
CA PRO A 245 -9.29 1.62 -8.81
C PRO A 245 -9.03 0.16 -9.20
N LEU A 246 -8.43 -0.62 -8.28
CA LEU A 246 -8.36 -2.07 -8.42
C LEU A 246 -9.76 -2.65 -8.21
N ILE A 247 -10.57 -2.68 -9.27
CA ILE A 247 -11.80 -3.45 -9.26
C ILE A 247 -11.40 -4.92 -9.18
N ARG A 248 -11.40 -5.49 -7.96
CA ARG A 248 -11.50 -6.94 -7.78
C ARG A 248 -12.83 -7.33 -8.42
N ARG A 249 -12.83 -7.63 -9.72
CA ARG A 249 -13.86 -8.52 -10.27
C ARG A 249 -13.69 -9.81 -9.48
N SER A 250 -14.51 -10.02 -8.47
CA SER A 250 -14.79 -11.34 -7.93
C SER A 250 -15.21 -12.17 -9.13
N SER A 251 -14.24 -12.87 -9.72
CA SER A 251 -14.49 -13.71 -10.87
C SER A 251 -15.33 -14.87 -10.37
N PHE A 252 -16.64 -14.76 -10.51
CA PHE A 252 -17.58 -15.87 -10.40
C PHE A 252 -17.38 -16.91 -11.53
N SER A 253 -16.19 -17.00 -12.13
CA SER A 253 -15.88 -17.90 -13.24
C SER A 253 -15.26 -19.23 -12.79
N ASP A 254 -14.87 -19.39 -11.51
CA ASP A 254 -14.36 -20.67 -10.99
C ASP A 254 -15.44 -21.55 -10.34
N ARG A 255 -16.72 -21.20 -10.50
CA ARG A 255 -17.79 -22.21 -10.41
C ARG A 255 -17.92 -22.92 -11.75
N LYS A 256 -16.92 -23.74 -12.11
CA LYS A 256 -17.19 -24.89 -12.97
C LYS A 256 -18.10 -25.82 -12.18
N PHE A 257 -19.41 -25.67 -12.39
CA PHE A 257 -20.38 -26.73 -12.15
C PHE A 257 -19.93 -27.94 -12.97
N SER A 258 -19.21 -28.88 -12.35
CA SER A 258 -19.07 -30.23 -12.87
C SER A 258 -20.38 -30.97 -12.62
N VAL A 259 -21.29 -30.88 -13.60
CA VAL A 259 -22.41 -31.80 -13.77
C VAL A 259 -21.87 -33.04 -14.48
N THR A 260 -22.36 -34.22 -14.06
CA THR A 260 -21.99 -35.62 -14.41
C THR A 260 -20.89 -36.22 -13.51
N SER A 261 -21.04 -37.38 -12.85
CA SER A 261 -21.97 -38.51 -12.99
C SER A 261 -22.09 -39.36 -11.70
N ARG A 262 -23.26 -39.98 -11.55
CA ARG A 262 -23.66 -41.14 -10.71
C ARG A 262 -22.54 -42.08 -10.19
N GLY A 263 -22.69 -42.49 -8.93
CA GLY A 263 -22.60 -43.90 -8.51
C GLY A 263 -21.71 -44.22 -7.29
N SER A 264 -22.34 -44.85 -6.28
CA SER A 264 -21.75 -45.79 -5.30
C SER A 264 -21.36 -45.28 -3.90
N LEU A 265 -22.30 -45.52 -2.97
CA LEU A 265 -22.22 -46.12 -1.62
C LEU A 265 -21.31 -45.56 -0.52
N ASP A 266 -22.02 -45.25 0.57
CA ASP A 266 -21.78 -45.46 2.00
C ASP A 266 -20.89 -44.52 2.82
N GLU A 267 -21.58 -43.94 3.82
CA GLU A 267 -21.24 -43.69 5.23
C GLU A 267 -19.85 -43.07 5.51
N VAL A 268 -19.73 -41.92 6.16
CA VAL A 268 -20.08 -41.69 7.56
C VAL A 268 -20.22 -40.18 7.81
N PHE A 269 -21.12 -39.85 8.74
CA PHE A 269 -21.46 -38.55 9.35
C PHE A 269 -22.80 -37.92 8.92
N ASN A 270 -23.87 -38.54 9.43
CA ASN A 270 -24.96 -37.84 10.11
C ASN A 270 -24.39 -36.73 11.02
N CYS A 271 -24.95 -35.51 11.09
CA CYS A 271 -26.26 -35.27 11.67
C CYS A 271 -27.07 -34.17 10.95
N SER A 272 -28.19 -34.62 10.36
CA SER A 272 -29.53 -34.08 10.53
C SER A 272 -29.76 -32.56 10.52
N LEU A 273 -30.21 -32.05 9.38
CA LEU A 273 -31.35 -31.13 9.33
C LEU A 273 -32.34 -31.65 8.28
N SER A 274 -33.38 -32.32 8.76
CA SER A 274 -34.52 -32.74 7.95
C SER A 274 -35.42 -31.54 7.58
N PRO A 275 -36.23 -31.65 6.52
CA PRO A 275 -36.48 -30.56 5.60
C PRO A 275 -37.86 -29.88 5.71
N ARG A 276 -37.93 -28.71 5.07
CA ARG A 276 -39.07 -27.91 4.61
C ARG A 276 -40.47 -28.55 4.61
N SER A 277 -41.48 -27.74 4.90
CA SER A 277 -42.70 -27.73 4.05
C SER A 277 -43.28 -26.32 3.91
N SER A 278 -43.75 -26.05 2.70
CA SER A 278 -44.38 -24.85 2.17
C SER A 278 -45.90 -24.90 2.30
N LEU A 279 -46.59 -23.77 2.57
CA LEU A 279 -47.73 -23.24 1.79
C LEU A 279 -48.54 -22.17 2.55
N MET A 280 -48.98 -21.18 1.77
CA MET A 280 -50.09 -20.21 1.96
C MET A 280 -49.92 -19.02 2.92
N GLU A 281 -49.80 -17.83 2.31
CA GLU A 281 -50.44 -16.56 2.76
C GLU A 281 -51.98 -16.68 2.67
N PRO A 282 -52.82 -15.80 3.28
CA PRO A 282 -52.54 -14.44 3.76
C PRO A 282 -53.21 -14.01 5.10
N LEU A 283 -52.93 -12.76 5.52
CA LEU A 283 -53.85 -11.76 6.15
C LEU A 283 -53.29 -11.04 7.41
N LEU A 284 -53.18 -9.70 7.25
CA LEU A 284 -53.49 -8.59 8.17
C LEU A 284 -53.41 -8.78 9.70
N ALA A 285 -52.49 -8.02 10.33
CA ALA A 285 -52.68 -7.19 11.55
C ALA A 285 -51.29 -6.73 12.02
N GLU A 286 -50.83 -5.52 11.73
CA GLU A 286 -50.96 -4.29 12.55
C GLU A 286 -50.33 -4.35 13.97
N LEU A 287 -49.37 -3.42 14.17
CA LEU A 287 -48.91 -2.78 15.43
C LEU A 287 -47.76 -3.45 16.26
N PRO A 288 -47.05 -2.69 17.13
CA PRO A 288 -46.06 -1.66 16.77
C PRO A 288 -44.72 -1.79 17.55
N PHE A 289 -43.69 -1.08 17.08
CA PHE A 289 -42.40 -0.91 17.77
C PHE A 289 -42.53 -0.09 19.06
N PRO A 290 -41.84 -0.42 20.16
CA PRO A 290 -41.60 0.53 21.24
C PRO A 290 -40.24 1.24 21.06
N CYS A 291 -40.33 2.56 21.16
CA CYS A 291 -39.24 3.52 21.18
C CYS A 291 -38.25 3.30 22.32
N VAL A 292 -37.03 3.73 22.01
CA VAL A 292 -35.94 4.20 22.88
C VAL A 292 -36.47 4.92 24.12
N LEU A 293 -35.95 4.53 25.29
CA LEU A 293 -36.02 5.32 26.52
C LEU A 293 -34.58 5.70 26.91
N GLU A 294 -34.27 6.99 26.81
CA GLU A 294 -33.11 7.61 27.43
C GLU A 294 -33.17 7.39 28.94
N SER A 295 -32.05 7.00 29.55
CA SER A 295 -31.92 6.87 31.00
C SER A 295 -30.98 7.95 31.49
N GLU A 296 -31.55 8.89 32.25
CA GLU A 296 -30.87 10.00 32.92
C GLU A 296 -29.78 9.54 33.88
N GLU A 297 -28.71 10.33 33.87
CA GLU A 297 -27.56 10.30 34.75
C GLU A 297 -27.95 10.91 36.11
N THR A 298 -27.75 10.18 37.21
CA THR A 298 -27.81 10.74 38.58
C THR A 298 -26.46 10.63 39.28
N PRO A 299 -26.02 11.68 40.00
CA PRO A 299 -24.67 11.79 40.55
C PRO A 299 -24.52 11.02 41.86
N ASN A 300 -23.39 10.32 42.02
CA ASN A 300 -22.99 9.71 43.28
C ASN A 300 -22.45 10.76 44.26
N PRO A 301 -23.01 10.90 45.47
CA PRO A 301 -22.29 11.48 46.59
C PRO A 301 -21.53 10.39 47.35
N PHE A 302 -20.45 10.81 48.03
CA PHE A 302 -19.62 10.10 49.01
C PHE A 302 -18.24 9.58 48.55
N ILE A 303 -17.26 10.44 48.89
CA ILE A 303 -15.85 10.23 49.29
C ILE A 303 -14.83 10.03 48.16
#